data_AF-A0A381J7U0-F1
#
_entry.id   AF-A0A381J7U0-F1
#
_cell.length_a   1.000
_cell.length_b   1.000
_cell.length_c   1.000
_cell.angle_alpha   90.00
_cell.angle_beta   90.00
_cell.angle_gamma   90.00
#
_symmetry.space_group_name_H-M   'P 1'
#
loop_
_entity.id
_entity.type
_entity.pdbx_description
1 polymer ?
#
loop_
_entity_poly.entity_id
_entity_poly.type
_entity_poly.pdbx_seq_one_letter_code
_entity_poly.pdbx_strand_id
1 'polypeptide(L)'
;MDTNAQKNNAAVFRFNGKVYVFAGILECGECNNNLYTKQDKPNMDGFIPSLYVCSGRYNQLGCNQKTISDNYIGTFVFNFISNILVVQNKINKLDTSTLEKSLIKGEIFKNIVGIENIWSMQNITYSKNILKTTSVESKDDSMEIRDFALKSQ
;
A
#
# COMPACT_ATOMS: atom_id res chain seq x y z
N MET A 1 37.22 1.22 30.68
CA MET A 1 36.21 0.68 29.75
C MET A 1 34.89 1.37 30.10
N ASP A 2 34.26 2.02 29.13
CA ASP A 2 33.29 3.10 29.34
C ASP A 2 31.92 2.59 29.82
N THR A 3 31.63 2.77 31.12
CA THR A 3 30.39 2.30 31.78
C THR A 3 29.12 2.96 31.22
N ASN A 4 29.24 4.07 30.50
CA ASN A 4 28.14 4.77 29.85
C ASN A 4 27.64 4.05 28.58
N ALA A 5 28.52 3.35 27.86
CA ALA A 5 28.13 2.58 26.68
C ALA A 5 27.28 1.35 27.05
N GLN A 6 27.58 0.71 28.18
CA GLN A 6 26.84 -0.45 28.69
C GLN A 6 25.46 -0.09 29.27
N LYS A 7 25.26 1.16 29.71
CA LYS A 7 23.96 1.66 30.21
C LYS A 7 23.03 2.15 29.10
N ASN A 8 23.49 2.18 27.85
CA ASN A 8 22.75 2.72 26.72
C ASN A 8 21.70 1.72 26.20
N ASN A 9 20.74 1.35 27.07
CA ASN A 9 19.56 0.54 26.74
C ASN A 9 18.58 1.27 25.82
N ALA A 10 18.92 2.46 25.33
CA ALA A 10 18.09 3.28 24.46
C ALA A 10 17.76 2.55 23.15
N ALA A 11 18.58 1.59 22.68
CA ALA A 11 18.24 0.73 21.55
C ALA A 11 17.02 -0.18 21.83
N VAL A 12 16.88 -0.68 23.07
CA VAL A 12 15.76 -1.55 23.49
C VAL A 12 14.46 -0.74 23.60
N PHE A 13 14.52 0.49 24.13
CA PHE A 13 13.37 1.40 24.19
C PHE A 13 13.00 2.04 22.84
N ARG A 14 13.90 1.98 21.84
CA ARG A 14 13.65 2.44 20.46
C ARG A 14 13.06 1.36 19.57
N PHE A 15 12.85 0.14 20.08
CA PHE A 15 12.13 -0.88 19.33
C PHE A 15 10.67 -0.44 19.19
N ASN A 16 10.35 0.20 18.06
CA ASN A 16 9.01 0.66 17.77
C ASN A 16 8.16 -0.59 17.50
N GLY A 17 7.39 -1.05 18.49
CA GLY A 17 6.54 -2.24 18.36
C GLY A 17 5.42 -2.11 17.30
N LYS A 18 5.26 -0.91 16.73
CA LYS A 18 4.28 -0.62 15.68
C LYS A 18 4.92 -0.83 14.31
N VAL A 19 4.47 -1.88 13.62
CA VAL A 19 4.85 -2.16 12.23
C VAL A 19 3.91 -1.39 11.31
N TYR A 20 4.48 -0.62 10.40
CA TYR A 20 3.76 0.11 9.38
C TYR A 20 4.14 -0.45 8.01
N VAL A 21 3.16 -0.92 7.24
CA VAL A 21 3.40 -1.73 6.02
C VAL A 21 4.25 -0.98 4.98
N PHE A 22 4.01 0.32 4.80
CA PHE A 22 4.71 1.13 3.81
C PHE A 22 5.80 2.04 4.41
N ALA A 23 6.22 1.81 5.67
CA ALA A 23 7.31 2.59 6.26
C ALA A 23 8.62 2.37 5.50
N GLY A 24 9.33 3.46 5.21
CA GLY A 24 10.65 3.42 4.59
C GLY A 24 10.68 3.14 3.09
N ILE A 25 9.52 2.90 2.46
CA ILE A 25 9.42 2.70 1.00
C ILE A 25 8.71 3.84 0.27
N LEU A 26 8.02 4.72 1.00
CA LEU A 26 7.34 5.87 0.41
C LEU A 26 8.26 7.10 0.34
N GLU A 27 8.27 7.71 -0.83
CA GLU A 27 9.01 8.92 -1.15
C GLU A 27 8.06 10.08 -1.49
N CYS A 28 8.44 11.30 -1.11
CA CYS A 28 7.65 12.49 -1.37
C CYS A 28 7.79 12.93 -2.83
N GLY A 29 6.69 12.92 -3.59
CA GLY A 29 6.71 13.37 -5.00
C GLY A 29 6.95 14.87 -5.24
N GLU A 30 7.14 15.69 -4.19
CA GLU A 30 7.48 17.12 -4.34
C GLU A 30 8.97 17.38 -4.04
N CYS A 31 9.49 16.81 -2.95
CA CYS A 31 10.84 17.10 -2.47
C CYS A 31 11.75 15.86 -2.32
N ASN A 32 11.29 14.68 -2.76
CA ASN A 32 12.03 13.42 -2.77
C ASN A 32 12.58 12.96 -1.41
N ASN A 33 12.07 13.54 -0.32
CA ASN A 33 12.40 13.10 1.03
C ASN A 33 11.51 11.93 1.44
N ASN A 34 12.00 11.09 2.35
CA ASN A 34 11.23 9.98 2.90
C ASN A 34 9.98 10.44 3.66
N LEU A 35 8.94 9.62 3.63
CA LEU A 35 7.78 9.79 4.50
C LEU A 35 7.99 8.98 5.79
N TYR A 36 7.85 9.64 6.95
CA TYR A 36 7.83 8.95 8.23
C TYR A 36 6.39 8.61 8.63
N THR A 37 6.23 7.61 9.48
CA THR A 37 4.94 7.08 9.89
C THR A 37 4.50 7.59 11.25
N LYS A 38 3.19 7.76 11.42
CA LYS A 38 2.53 7.97 12.70
C LYS A 38 1.15 7.33 12.71
N GLN A 39 0.56 7.14 13.88
CA GLN A 39 -0.84 6.75 13.97
C GLN A 39 -1.75 7.95 13.71
N ASP A 40 -2.89 7.69 13.08
CA ASP A 40 -3.99 8.65 13.00
C ASP A 40 -4.82 8.68 14.29
N LYS A 41 -5.86 9.51 14.29
CA LYS A 41 -6.98 9.43 15.22
C LYS A 41 -7.86 8.22 14.87
N PRO A 42 -8.52 7.60 15.87
CA PRO A 42 -9.51 6.58 15.60
C PRO A 42 -10.66 7.15 14.77
N ASN A 43 -11.07 6.38 13.77
CA ASN A 43 -12.32 6.57 13.05
C ASN A 43 -13.52 6.28 13.97
N MET A 44 -14.73 6.58 13.49
CA MET A 44 -15.98 6.33 14.23
C MET A 44 -16.19 4.85 14.61
N ASP A 45 -15.64 3.93 13.82
CA ASP A 45 -15.68 2.48 14.03
C ASP A 45 -14.56 1.98 14.97
N GLY A 46 -13.70 2.88 15.46
CA GLY A 46 -12.56 2.55 16.31
C GLY A 46 -11.31 2.09 15.55
N PHE A 47 -11.35 2.00 14.22
CA PHE A 47 -10.17 1.68 13.42
C PHE A 47 -9.19 2.85 13.41
N ILE A 48 -7.91 2.58 13.65
CA ILE A 48 -6.85 3.60 13.67
C ILE A 48 -5.92 3.36 12.48
N PRO A 49 -6.09 4.08 11.36
CA PRO A 49 -5.18 3.95 10.22
C PRO A 49 -3.80 4.51 10.57
N SER A 50 -2.82 4.08 9.77
CA SER A 50 -1.50 4.70 9.78
C SER A 50 -1.48 5.92 8.87
N LEU A 51 -0.64 6.90 9.17
CA LEU A 51 -0.42 8.08 8.35
C LEU A 51 1.04 8.16 7.94
N TYR A 52 1.26 8.66 6.74
CA TYR A 52 2.58 8.92 6.17
C TYR A 52 2.73 10.41 5.93
N VAL A 53 3.79 10.98 6.51
CA VAL A 53 4.04 12.42 6.53
C VAL A 53 5.42 12.67 5.93
N CYS A 54 5.50 13.57 4.95
CA CYS A 54 6.78 13.99 4.39
C CYS A 54 7.69 14.58 5.47
N SER A 55 8.89 14.03 5.62
CA SER A 55 9.90 14.55 6.56
C SER A 55 10.34 15.98 6.23
N GLY A 56 10.49 16.32 4.94
CA GLY A 56 10.77 17.69 4.50
C GLY A 56 9.74 18.71 4.98
N ARG A 57 8.44 18.42 4.80
CA ARG A 57 7.36 19.27 5.31
C ARG A 57 7.36 19.34 6.83
N TYR A 58 7.51 18.20 7.50
CA TYR A 58 7.52 18.14 8.96
C TYR A 58 8.65 18.99 9.58
N ASN A 59 9.82 18.95 8.94
CA ASN A 59 10.99 19.76 9.32
C ASN A 59 10.96 21.19 8.73
N GLN A 60 9.83 21.62 8.15
CA GLN A 60 9.63 22.97 7.60
C GLN A 60 10.63 23.36 6.49
N LEU A 61 11.08 22.38 5.69
CA LEU A 61 12.04 22.57 4.60
C LEU A 61 11.39 22.96 3.26
N GLY A 62 10.27 23.70 3.30
CA GLY A 62 9.62 24.25 2.09
C GLY A 62 8.81 23.26 1.23
N CYS A 63 8.43 22.10 1.76
CA CYS A 63 7.58 21.11 1.06
C CYS A 63 6.11 21.21 1.49
N ASN A 64 5.18 21.12 0.53
CA ASN A 64 3.73 21.24 0.75
C ASN A 64 2.96 19.91 0.61
N GLN A 65 3.65 18.79 0.35
CA GLN A 65 3.07 17.46 0.21
C GLN A 65 2.12 17.10 1.35
N LYS A 66 0.88 16.74 1.02
CA LYS A 66 -0.16 16.43 2.01
C LYS A 66 0.17 15.15 2.79
N THR A 67 -0.34 15.07 4.03
CA THR A 67 -0.34 13.79 4.77
C THR A 67 -1.26 12.81 4.05
N ILE A 68 -0.83 11.56 3.93
CA ILE A 68 -1.60 10.50 3.27
C ILE A 68 -1.87 9.36 4.23
N SER A 69 -3.07 8.78 4.14
CA SER A 69 -3.51 7.65 4.98
C SER A 69 -3.12 6.32 4.35
N ASP A 70 -2.83 5.35 5.21
CA ASP A 70 -2.57 3.95 4.86
C ASP A 70 -3.70 3.33 4.06
N ASN A 71 -4.95 3.70 4.34
CA ASN A 71 -6.10 3.22 3.57
C ASN A 71 -5.97 3.62 2.09
N TYR A 72 -5.58 4.86 1.81
CA TYR A 72 -5.44 5.33 0.44
C TYR A 72 -4.28 4.65 -0.27
N ILE A 73 -3.11 4.57 0.38
CA ILE A 73 -1.92 3.90 -0.18
C ILE A 73 -2.19 2.42 -0.40
N GLY A 74 -2.76 1.74 0.60
CA GLY A 74 -3.13 0.34 0.53
C GLY A 74 -4.09 0.07 -0.60
N THR A 75 -5.20 0.82 -0.71
CA THR A 75 -6.15 0.67 -1.81
C THR A 75 -5.46 0.87 -3.16
N PHE A 76 -4.61 1.88 -3.31
CA PHE A 76 -3.85 2.10 -4.55
C PHE A 76 -2.94 0.92 -4.88
N VAL A 77 -2.08 0.50 -3.94
CA VAL A 77 -1.08 -0.56 -4.13
C VAL A 77 -1.75 -1.91 -4.40
N PHE A 78 -2.79 -2.27 -3.65
CA PHE A 78 -3.47 -3.56 -3.85
C PHE A 78 -4.20 -3.63 -5.19
N ASN A 79 -4.82 -2.53 -5.65
CA ASN A 79 -5.39 -2.49 -6.99
C ASN A 79 -4.30 -2.61 -8.06
N PHE A 80 -3.13 -2.01 -7.85
CA PHE A 80 -2.03 -2.09 -8.79
C PHE A 80 -1.46 -3.52 -8.87
N ILE A 81 -1.27 -4.17 -7.71
CA ILE A 81 -0.88 -5.58 -7.62
C ILE A 81 -1.93 -6.47 -8.31
N SER A 82 -3.22 -6.23 -8.09
CA SER A 82 -4.30 -6.97 -8.77
C SER A 82 -4.18 -6.88 -10.29
N ASN A 83 -3.95 -5.67 -10.82
CA ASN A 83 -3.74 -5.46 -12.25
C ASN A 83 -2.47 -6.18 -12.75
N ILE A 84 -1.35 -6.12 -12.01
CA ILE A 84 -0.12 -6.89 -12.30
C ILE A 84 -0.46 -8.39 -12.40
N LEU A 85 -1.19 -8.94 -11.44
CA LEU A 85 -1.53 -10.37 -11.40
C LEU A 85 -2.40 -10.80 -12.59
N VAL A 86 -3.21 -9.89 -13.13
CA VAL A 86 -4.04 -10.12 -14.32
C VAL A 86 -3.17 -10.14 -15.58
N VAL A 87 -2.22 -9.21 -15.72
CA VAL A 87 -1.41 -9.06 -16.93
C VAL A 87 -0.18 -9.96 -16.97
N GLN A 88 0.35 -10.42 -15.84
CA GLN A 88 1.64 -11.14 -15.76
C GLN A 88 1.78 -12.33 -16.72
N ASN A 89 0.70 -13.08 -16.96
CA ASN A 89 0.73 -14.24 -17.88
C ASN A 89 0.77 -13.85 -19.36
N LYS A 90 0.52 -12.58 -19.69
CA LYS A 90 0.43 -12.04 -21.05
C LYS A 90 1.40 -10.87 -21.28
N ILE A 91 2.19 -10.49 -20.27
CA ILE A 91 2.99 -9.26 -20.29
C ILE A 91 3.95 -9.19 -21.49
N ASN A 92 4.62 -10.31 -21.81
CA ASN A 92 5.53 -10.42 -22.95
C ASN A 92 4.84 -10.35 -24.32
N LYS A 93 3.50 -10.46 -24.36
CA LYS A 93 2.70 -10.43 -25.60
C LYS A 93 1.99 -9.10 -25.81
N LEU A 94 1.97 -8.24 -24.80
CA LEU A 94 1.29 -6.95 -24.84
C LEU A 94 2.26 -5.88 -25.34
N ASP A 95 1.76 -4.99 -26.19
CA ASP A 95 2.47 -3.75 -26.47
C ASP A 95 2.52 -2.88 -25.21
N THR A 96 3.51 -1.99 -25.17
CA THR A 96 3.81 -1.15 -24.00
C THR A 96 2.66 -0.22 -23.61
N SER A 97 1.93 0.32 -24.57
CA SER A 97 0.79 1.19 -24.29
C SER A 97 -0.38 0.40 -23.68
N THR A 98 -0.69 -0.78 -24.25
CA THR A 98 -1.76 -1.64 -23.73
C THR A 98 -1.41 -2.19 -22.36
N LEU A 99 -0.15 -2.54 -22.12
CA LEU A 99 0.29 -2.95 -20.80
C LEU A 99 0.09 -1.84 -19.77
N GLU A 100 0.58 -0.63 -20.05
CA GLU A 100 0.44 0.51 -19.15
C GLU A 100 -1.04 0.75 -18.82
N LYS A 101 -1.90 0.89 -19.84
CA LYS A 101 -3.35 1.04 -19.67
C LYS A 101 -4.00 -0.07 -18.84
N SER A 102 -3.49 -1.30 -18.97
CA SER A 102 -3.99 -2.45 -18.19
C SER A 102 -3.55 -2.38 -16.73
N LEU A 103 -2.34 -1.87 -16.45
CA LEU A 103 -1.79 -1.71 -15.11
C LEU A 103 -2.46 -0.57 -14.32
N ILE A 104 -2.77 0.54 -14.98
CA ILE A 104 -3.47 1.69 -14.38
C ILE A 104 -4.98 1.67 -14.63
N LYS A 105 -5.57 0.48 -14.79
CA LYS A 105 -7.02 0.33 -14.96
C LYS A 105 -7.76 0.43 -13.62
N GLY A 106 -8.76 1.30 -13.55
CA GLY A 106 -9.68 1.42 -12.40
C GLY A 106 -9.85 2.86 -11.93
N GLU A 107 -10.91 3.13 -11.16
CA GLU A 107 -11.23 4.50 -10.70
C GLU A 107 -10.13 5.11 -9.82
N ILE A 108 -9.47 4.29 -9.00
CA ILE A 108 -8.37 4.71 -8.14
C ILE A 108 -7.18 5.31 -8.90
N PHE A 109 -7.03 4.97 -10.19
CA PHE A 109 -5.95 5.44 -11.07
C PHE A 109 -6.36 6.59 -11.99
N LYS A 110 -7.58 7.13 -11.87
CA LYS A 110 -8.12 8.17 -12.79
C LYS A 110 -7.19 9.37 -12.99
N ASN A 111 -6.45 9.77 -11.96
CA ASN A 111 -5.56 10.93 -11.98
C ASN A 111 -4.09 10.56 -12.24
N ILE A 112 -3.80 9.32 -12.64
CA ILE A 112 -2.44 8.87 -12.97
C ILE A 112 -2.23 9.04 -14.47
N VAL A 113 -1.19 9.81 -14.83
CA VAL A 113 -0.88 10.11 -16.24
C VAL A 113 -0.21 8.93 -16.94
N GLY A 114 0.63 8.17 -16.23
CA GLY A 114 1.36 7.03 -16.76
C GLY A 114 2.34 6.46 -15.74
N ILE A 115 3.10 5.45 -16.15
CA ILE A 115 4.14 4.79 -15.35
C ILE A 115 5.48 5.09 -16.00
N GLU A 116 6.35 5.77 -15.26
CA GLU A 116 7.71 6.00 -15.70
C GLU A 116 8.46 4.67 -15.86
N ASN A 117 9.26 4.54 -16.92
CA ASN A 117 10.09 3.35 -17.18
C ASN A 117 9.30 2.03 -17.23
N ILE A 118 8.08 2.04 -17.81
CA ILE A 118 7.24 0.85 -18.02
C ILE A 118 7.96 -0.33 -18.71
N TRP A 119 8.95 -0.05 -19.56
CA TRP A 119 9.79 -1.08 -20.20
C TRP A 119 10.52 -1.96 -19.17
N SER A 120 10.95 -1.39 -18.04
CA SER A 120 11.58 -2.14 -16.96
C SER A 120 10.60 -3.16 -16.37
N MET A 121 9.32 -2.79 -16.21
CA MET A 121 8.28 -3.72 -15.76
C MET A 121 8.04 -4.85 -16.77
N GLN A 122 8.03 -4.56 -18.07
CA GLN A 122 7.85 -5.59 -19.11
C GLN A 122 8.92 -6.67 -19.07
N ASN A 123 10.15 -6.28 -18.76
CA ASN A 123 11.30 -7.17 -18.77
C ASN A 123 11.51 -7.91 -17.44
N ILE A 124 10.66 -7.69 -16.43
CA ILE A 124 10.71 -8.44 -15.17
C ILE A 124 10.19 -9.87 -15.42
N THR A 125 10.90 -10.85 -14.88
CA THR A 125 10.41 -12.24 -14.84
C THR A 125 9.35 -12.37 -13.75
N TYR A 126 8.09 -12.44 -14.16
CA TYR A 126 7.00 -12.75 -13.25
C TYR A 126 6.91 -14.27 -13.04
N SER A 127 6.84 -14.70 -11.78
CA SER A 127 6.51 -16.08 -11.47
C SER A 127 5.10 -16.42 -12.00
N LYS A 128 4.88 -17.68 -12.36
CA LYS A 128 3.56 -18.14 -12.83
C LYS A 128 2.49 -17.78 -11.78
N ASN A 129 1.37 -17.20 -12.21
CA ASN A 129 0.28 -16.85 -11.31
C ASN A 129 -0.34 -18.11 -10.65
N ILE A 130 0.08 -18.45 -9.44
CA ILE A 130 -0.45 -19.59 -8.67
C ILE A 130 -1.90 -19.30 -8.21
N LEU A 131 -2.29 -18.04 -8.05
CA LEU A 131 -3.65 -17.67 -7.61
C LEU A 131 -4.71 -17.88 -8.71
N LYS A 132 -4.29 -18.02 -9.97
CA LYS A 132 -5.17 -18.29 -11.12
C LYS A 132 -5.28 -19.77 -11.49
N THR A 133 -4.52 -20.66 -10.85
CA THR A 133 -4.53 -22.10 -11.19
C THR A 133 -5.67 -22.88 -10.55
N THR A 134 -6.44 -22.28 -9.66
CA THR A 134 -7.65 -22.90 -9.13
C THR A 134 -8.83 -22.28 -9.84
N SER A 135 -9.35 -22.97 -10.86
CA SER A 135 -10.78 -22.90 -11.15
C SER A 135 -11.50 -23.33 -9.88
N VAL A 136 -11.79 -22.38 -8.99
CA VAL A 136 -12.78 -22.58 -7.95
C VAL A 136 -14.08 -22.75 -8.71
N GLU A 137 -14.54 -24.00 -8.84
CA GLU A 137 -15.94 -24.27 -9.16
C GLU A 137 -16.76 -23.44 -8.17
N SER A 138 -17.46 -22.43 -8.69
CA SER A 138 -18.42 -21.66 -7.93
C SER A 138 -19.52 -22.60 -7.45
N LYS A 139 -19.33 -23.20 -6.27
CA LYS A 139 -20.47 -23.60 -5.46
C LYS A 139 -20.96 -22.34 -4.77
N ASP A 140 -22.22 -22.05 -5.06
CA ASP A 140 -23.01 -20.96 -4.49
C ASP A 140 -23.17 -21.21 -2.99
N ASP A 141 -22.19 -20.77 -2.20
CA ASP A 141 -22.32 -20.71 -0.74
C ASP A 141 -22.89 -19.34 -0.39
N SER A 142 -24.20 -19.19 -0.60
CA SER A 142 -24.97 -18.10 -0.02
C SER A 142 -24.83 -18.15 1.50
N MET A 143 -24.02 -17.25 2.07
CA MET A 143 -24.01 -17.00 3.50
C MET A 143 -25.37 -16.40 3.89
N GLU A 144 -26.22 -17.21 4.53
CA GLU A 144 -27.43 -16.72 5.19
C GLU A 144 -27.02 -15.70 6.26
N ILE A 145 -27.27 -14.42 6.00
CA ILE A 145 -27.29 -13.39 7.03
C ILE A 145 -28.50 -13.70 7.90
N ARG A 146 -28.28 -14.30 9.07
CA ARG A 146 -29.32 -14.44 10.09
C ARG A 146 -29.65 -13.05 10.61
N ASP A 147 -30.84 -12.57 10.25
CA ASP A 147 -31.46 -11.37 10.81
C ASP A 147 -31.49 -11.48 12.34
N PHE A 148 -30.61 -10.72 13.00
CA PHE A 148 -30.68 -10.54 14.44
C PHE A 148 -31.76 -9.49 14.72
N ALA A 149 -33.01 -9.95 14.75
CA ALA A 149 -34.13 -9.14 15.16
C ALA A 149 -33.89 -8.61 16.59
N LEU A 150 -33.64 -7.31 16.71
CA LEU A 150 -33.68 -6.56 17.96
C LEU A 150 -35.08 -6.69 18.55
N LYS A 151 -35.26 -7.60 19.51
CA LYS A 151 -36.42 -7.57 20.41
C LYS A 151 -36.21 -6.45 21.41
N SER A 152 -36.84 -5.32 21.16
CA SER A 152 -37.18 -4.33 22.18
C SER A 152 -38.17 -4.95 23.18
N GLN A 153 -37.76 -5.05 24.44
CA GLN A 153 -38.65 -5.02 25.60
C GLN A 153 -38.20 -3.87 26.49
#